data_AF-A0A7W8D4S3-F1
#
_entry.id   AF-A0A7W8D4S3-F1
#
_cell.length_a   1.000
_cell.length_b   1.000
_cell.length_c   1.000
_cell.angle_alpha   90.00
_cell.angle_beta   90.00
_cell.angle_gamma   90.00
#
_symmetry.space_group_name_H-M   'P 1'
#
loop_
_entity.id
_entity.type
_entity.pdbx_description
1 polymer ?
#
loop_
_entity_poly.entity_id
_entity_poly.type
_entity_poly.pdbx_seq_one_letter_code
_entity_poly.pdbx_strand_id
1 'polypeptide(L)'
;MSNFKQRTLILMCALSVGALLISNLAAIKLWNLNGIAVDGGILVFPLTYILSDLIVEFYGKKHAQQIVFAGFLINLLAILVFWAVIALPAYPGWNLQEAYSQVLGFTPRIVLGSLAAYIVSNLFNNTLFIYLKEKQGIFAKSFIARALGSSAFARILDSAIFETIAFLGVLSFSEFLRQAVFAYVMGMLLEILLSPLEAFCARCLRPKMSEYQNNNQFSFEIVKRMDNQLGRAGIIHTPHGDIKTPAFMCVGTRGKVNFVDMKELQSLHAQAMLSNGYHLRNLSHEIALEGGLASWSGWKGPTLTDSGGFQVMSLGSGSGKVVSMKVGNELKNTEPEKRLAHVSEQGVAFTDPVTGEDDFIGPEESMQIQCRIGADIHMAYDELTSLADSYEYNVESLARTERWAKRSLKEHKKHCYDLGYYQALYGVLQGGRWEDLRRSTAKKLAKMDFDGFGLGGAFLKENLGDILRWCCEELPEMKPRHLLGLSHPDDILIGIENGADTFDCVAPTREARHGKIYTRYGNINLANAKFKDSPEKLDPGCDCPVCKAGWTRGQLRALLKSGEPEKKHLYFDLASQHNLRFIIRLTEEARAALIQGTFQEYKEQFLKDYYGNKK
;
A
#
# COMPACT_ATOMS: atom_id res chain seq x y z
N MET A 1 -6.79 -9.09 16.13
CA MET A 1 -7.79 -8.37 15.30
C MET A 1 -7.83 -6.92 15.75
N SER A 2 -7.79 -5.96 14.82
CA SER A 2 -8.02 -4.55 15.14
C SER A 2 -9.41 -4.34 15.77
N ASN A 3 -9.58 -3.26 16.55
CA ASN A 3 -10.86 -2.94 17.20
C ASN A 3 -12.01 -2.85 16.16
N PHE A 4 -11.72 -2.33 14.97
CA PHE A 4 -12.67 -2.25 13.86
C PHE A 4 -13.06 -3.63 13.31
N LYS A 5 -12.09 -4.53 13.10
CA LYS A 5 -12.31 -5.89 12.59
C LYS A 5 -13.18 -6.70 13.57
N GLN A 6 -12.96 -6.57 14.87
CA GLN A 6 -13.80 -7.25 15.87
C GLN A 6 -15.22 -6.69 15.93
N ARG A 7 -15.40 -5.36 15.96
CA ARG A 7 -16.73 -4.72 15.96
C ARG A 7 -17.54 -5.09 14.73
N THR A 8 -16.90 -5.11 13.57
CA THR A 8 -17.53 -5.42 12.29
C THR A 8 -17.97 -6.89 12.23
N LEU A 9 -17.16 -7.83 12.73
CA LEU A 9 -17.55 -9.23 12.84
C LEU A 9 -18.79 -9.42 13.72
N ILE A 10 -18.84 -8.73 14.87
CA ILE A 10 -20.00 -8.78 15.77
C ILE A 10 -21.27 -8.26 15.07
N LEU A 11 -21.16 -7.13 14.38
CA LEU A 11 -22.29 -6.56 13.63
C LEU A 11 -22.76 -7.49 12.51
N MET A 12 -21.84 -8.03 11.71
CA MET A 12 -22.17 -8.97 10.63
C MET A 12 -22.79 -10.26 11.16
N CYS A 13 -22.31 -10.77 12.30
CA CYS A 13 -22.92 -11.91 12.99
C CYS A 13 -24.37 -11.60 13.40
N ALA A 14 -24.59 -10.48 14.08
CA ALA A 14 -25.93 -10.06 14.52
C ALA A 14 -26.89 -9.88 13.33
N LEU A 15 -26.43 -9.24 12.25
CA LEU A 15 -27.21 -9.06 11.04
C LEU A 15 -27.51 -10.39 10.34
N SER A 16 -26.55 -11.31 10.27
CA SER A 16 -26.71 -12.60 9.60
C SER A 16 -27.72 -13.48 10.34
N VAL A 17 -27.56 -13.61 11.65
CA VAL A 17 -28.49 -14.35 12.52
C VAL A 17 -29.88 -13.71 12.51
N GLY A 18 -29.94 -12.38 12.63
CA GLY A 18 -31.19 -11.62 12.60
C GLY A 18 -31.94 -11.76 11.29
N ALA A 19 -31.25 -11.65 10.15
CA ALA A 19 -31.83 -11.84 8.82
C ALA A 19 -32.41 -13.25 8.65
N LEU A 20 -31.72 -14.28 9.13
CA LEU A 20 -32.22 -15.66 9.07
C LEU A 20 -33.51 -15.82 9.90
N LEU A 21 -33.55 -15.30 11.13
CA LEU A 21 -34.73 -15.37 11.98
C LEU A 21 -35.92 -14.61 11.37
N ILE A 22 -35.69 -13.40 10.86
CA ILE A 22 -36.71 -12.58 10.20
C ILE A 22 -37.22 -13.30 8.93
N SER A 23 -36.33 -13.89 8.15
CA SER A 23 -36.68 -14.65 6.94
C SER A 23 -37.62 -15.81 7.27
N ASN A 24 -37.33 -16.57 8.32
CA ASN A 24 -38.17 -17.69 8.74
C ASN A 24 -39.56 -17.24 9.21
N LEU A 25 -39.65 -16.11 9.92
CA LEU A 25 -40.93 -15.52 10.34
C LEU A 25 -41.73 -14.97 9.15
N ALA A 26 -41.04 -14.35 8.17
CA ALA A 26 -41.67 -13.80 6.98
C ALA A 26 -42.15 -14.90 6.00
N ALA A 27 -41.49 -16.05 5.97
CA ALA A 27 -41.81 -17.17 5.08
C ALA A 27 -43.22 -17.74 5.30
N ILE A 28 -43.81 -17.53 6.48
CA ILE A 28 -45.18 -17.98 6.80
C ILE A 28 -46.22 -17.26 5.92
N LYS A 29 -45.95 -16.01 5.51
CA LYS A 29 -46.84 -15.29 4.62
C LYS A 29 -46.56 -15.68 3.17
N LEU A 30 -47.50 -16.39 2.56
CA LEU A 30 -47.49 -16.65 1.12
C LEU A 30 -48.17 -15.51 0.36
N TRP A 31 -47.64 -15.18 -0.82
CA TRP A 31 -48.25 -14.24 -1.75
C TRP A 31 -48.31 -14.85 -3.15
N ASN A 32 -49.29 -14.41 -3.94
CA ASN A 32 -49.51 -14.92 -5.28
C ASN A 32 -48.72 -14.10 -6.30
N LEU A 33 -47.74 -14.72 -6.94
CA LEU A 33 -47.05 -14.15 -8.09
C LEU A 33 -47.40 -14.96 -9.34
N ASN A 34 -48.31 -14.44 -10.16
CA ASN A 34 -48.75 -15.04 -11.43
C ASN A 34 -49.18 -16.52 -11.31
N GLY A 35 -49.87 -16.88 -10.24
CA GLY A 35 -50.36 -18.24 -9.99
C GLY A 35 -49.39 -19.15 -9.23
N ILE A 36 -48.21 -18.64 -8.84
CA ILE A 36 -47.25 -19.34 -7.99
C ILE A 36 -47.34 -18.77 -6.58
N ALA A 37 -47.48 -19.64 -5.58
CA ALA A 37 -47.37 -19.25 -4.18
C ALA A 37 -45.89 -19.04 -3.83
N VAL A 38 -45.55 -17.82 -3.43
CA VAL A 38 -44.17 -17.43 -3.07
C VAL A 38 -44.15 -17.08 -1.58
N ASP A 39 -43.12 -17.54 -0.87
CA ASP A 39 -42.93 -17.19 0.54
C ASP A 39 -42.43 -15.75 0.71
N GLY A 40 -42.83 -15.10 1.80
CA GLY A 40 -42.37 -13.74 2.13
C GLY A 40 -40.90 -13.66 2.56
N GLY A 41 -40.29 -14.80 2.94
CA GLY A 41 -38.89 -14.89 3.36
C GLY A 41 -37.92 -14.57 2.22
N ILE A 42 -38.34 -14.79 0.97
CA ILE A 42 -37.58 -14.49 -0.24
C ILE A 42 -37.03 -13.04 -0.31
N LEU A 43 -37.65 -12.09 0.39
CA LEU A 43 -37.20 -10.69 0.45
C LEU A 43 -35.95 -10.48 1.32
N VAL A 44 -35.76 -11.33 2.34
CA VAL A 44 -34.71 -11.17 3.35
C VAL A 44 -33.62 -12.22 3.18
N PHE A 45 -33.96 -13.42 2.69
CA PHE A 45 -33.03 -14.53 2.51
C PHE A 45 -31.78 -14.20 1.66
N PRO A 46 -31.84 -13.41 0.57
CA PRO A 46 -30.63 -13.02 -0.16
C PRO A 46 -29.59 -12.30 0.72
N LEU A 47 -30.02 -11.58 1.77
CA LEU A 47 -29.10 -10.92 2.70
C LEU A 47 -28.26 -11.92 3.49
N THR A 48 -28.74 -13.13 3.75
CA THR A 48 -27.96 -14.14 4.50
C THR A 48 -26.76 -14.63 3.69
N TYR A 49 -26.93 -14.82 2.38
CA TYR A 49 -25.85 -15.19 1.46
C TYR A 49 -24.83 -14.06 1.31
N ILE A 50 -25.30 -12.83 1.06
CA ILE A 50 -24.45 -11.63 1.00
C ILE A 50 -23.59 -11.47 2.26
N LEU A 51 -24.21 -11.58 3.44
CA LEU A 51 -23.48 -11.47 4.70
C LEU A 51 -22.48 -12.63 4.86
N SER A 52 -22.86 -13.85 4.48
CA SER A 52 -21.95 -15.01 4.52
C SER A 52 -20.73 -14.80 3.60
N ASP A 53 -20.93 -14.36 2.37
CA ASP A 53 -19.86 -14.13 1.38
C ASP A 53 -18.88 -13.05 1.84
N LEU A 54 -19.40 -11.94 2.40
CA LEU A 54 -18.59 -10.91 3.03
C LEU A 54 -17.79 -11.43 4.24
N ILE A 55 -18.42 -12.25 5.10
CA ILE A 55 -17.73 -12.83 6.25
C ILE A 55 -16.62 -13.77 5.79
N VAL A 56 -16.87 -14.64 4.81
CA VAL A 56 -15.85 -15.56 4.25
C VAL A 56 -14.70 -14.78 3.63
N GLU A 57 -14.99 -13.72 2.87
CA GLU A 57 -13.96 -12.91 2.21
C GLU A 57 -12.99 -12.26 3.20
N PHE A 58 -13.49 -11.71 4.31
CA PHE A 58 -12.70 -10.89 5.25
C PHE A 58 -12.23 -11.62 6.52
N TYR A 59 -12.96 -12.63 6.99
CA TYR A 59 -12.67 -13.36 8.23
C TYR A 59 -12.33 -14.83 8.01
N GLY A 60 -12.51 -15.32 6.78
CA GLY A 60 -12.20 -16.68 6.38
C GLY A 60 -13.27 -17.70 6.78
N LYS A 61 -13.11 -18.91 6.25
CA LYS A 61 -14.07 -20.02 6.36
C LYS A 61 -14.47 -20.35 7.80
N LYS A 62 -13.51 -20.40 8.74
CA LYS A 62 -13.78 -20.82 10.12
C LYS A 62 -14.81 -19.93 10.82
N HIS A 63 -14.66 -18.60 10.69
CA HIS A 63 -15.59 -17.64 11.29
C HIS A 63 -16.96 -17.69 10.62
N ALA A 64 -16.99 -17.80 9.28
CA ALA A 64 -18.25 -17.94 8.53
C ALA A 64 -19.03 -19.19 8.97
N GLN A 65 -18.36 -20.34 9.11
CA GLN A 65 -18.99 -21.56 9.58
C GLN A 65 -19.54 -21.43 11.01
N GLN A 66 -18.81 -20.76 11.92
CA GLN A 66 -19.29 -20.51 13.28
C GLN A 66 -20.56 -19.66 13.30
N ILE A 67 -20.64 -18.64 12.43
CA ILE A 67 -21.84 -17.79 12.32
C ILE A 67 -23.02 -18.59 11.76
N VAL A 68 -22.80 -19.46 10.77
CA VAL A 68 -23.83 -20.39 10.27
C VAL A 68 -24.36 -21.29 11.40
N PHE A 69 -23.48 -21.88 12.21
CA PHE A 69 -23.89 -22.68 13.36
C PHE A 69 -24.64 -21.87 14.43
N ALA A 70 -24.22 -20.63 14.69
CA ALA A 70 -24.91 -19.74 15.61
C ALA A 70 -26.33 -19.39 15.12
N GLY A 71 -26.47 -19.09 13.83
CA GLY A 71 -27.77 -18.84 13.19
C GLY A 71 -28.70 -20.05 13.28
N PHE A 72 -28.17 -21.25 13.02
CA PHE A 72 -28.91 -22.50 13.21
C PHE A 72 -29.38 -22.69 14.65
N LEU A 73 -28.47 -22.55 15.63
CA LEU A 73 -28.79 -22.78 17.04
C LEU A 73 -29.85 -21.79 17.57
N ILE A 74 -29.76 -20.52 17.16
CA ILE A 74 -30.72 -19.48 17.56
C ILE A 74 -32.10 -19.74 16.95
N ASN A 75 -32.17 -20.18 15.70
CA ASN A 75 -33.45 -20.54 15.09
C ASN A 75 -34.05 -21.78 15.74
N LEU A 76 -33.25 -22.81 16.01
CA LEU A 76 -33.70 -24.00 16.74
C LEU A 76 -34.26 -23.61 18.12
N LEU A 77 -33.56 -22.73 18.85
CA LEU A 77 -34.04 -22.21 20.13
C LEU A 77 -35.36 -21.45 19.97
N ALA A 78 -35.48 -20.57 18.98
CA ALA A 78 -36.70 -19.82 18.72
C ALA A 78 -37.89 -20.76 18.46
N ILE A 79 -37.71 -21.80 17.66
CA ILE A 79 -38.73 -22.82 17.37
C ILE A 79 -39.15 -23.55 18.64
N LEU A 80 -38.20 -24.00 19.46
CA LEU A 80 -38.50 -24.68 20.72
C LEU A 80 -39.27 -23.77 21.69
N VAL A 81 -38.90 -22.48 21.75
CA VAL A 81 -39.61 -21.48 22.56
C VAL A 81 -41.02 -21.28 22.04
N PHE A 82 -41.22 -21.10 20.73
CA PHE A 82 -42.56 -20.93 20.16
C PHE A 82 -43.44 -22.15 20.38
N TRP A 83 -42.92 -23.37 20.23
CA TRP A 83 -43.66 -24.59 20.55
C TRP A 83 -44.05 -24.65 22.03
N ALA A 84 -43.14 -24.30 22.94
CA ALA A 84 -43.44 -24.27 24.37
C ALA A 84 -44.53 -23.23 24.70
N VAL A 85 -44.45 -22.03 24.11
CA VAL A 85 -45.43 -20.95 24.32
C VAL A 85 -46.80 -21.32 23.75
N ILE A 86 -46.86 -21.93 22.56
CA ILE A 86 -48.12 -22.38 21.95
C ILE A 86 -48.79 -23.47 22.78
N ALA A 87 -48.02 -24.34 23.43
CA ALA A 87 -48.52 -25.42 24.28
C ALA A 87 -49.11 -24.94 25.62
N LEU A 88 -48.82 -23.70 26.06
CA LEU A 88 -49.40 -23.15 27.29
C LEU A 88 -50.90 -22.88 27.13
N PRO A 89 -51.71 -23.09 28.18
CA PRO A 89 -53.14 -22.79 28.13
C PRO A 89 -53.36 -21.29 27.93
N ALA A 90 -54.27 -20.95 27.00
CA ALA A 90 -54.66 -19.57 26.76
C ALA A 90 -55.32 -18.95 28.00
N TYR A 91 -55.00 -17.69 28.29
CA TYR A 91 -55.64 -16.95 29.38
C TYR A 91 -57.14 -16.75 29.10
N PRO A 92 -58.03 -16.80 30.12
CA PRO A 92 -59.46 -16.50 29.94
C PRO A 92 -59.68 -15.09 29.35
N GLY A 93 -60.10 -15.02 28.09
CA GLY A 93 -60.27 -13.77 27.32
C GLY A 93 -59.28 -13.56 26.17
N TRP A 94 -58.28 -14.44 26.01
CA TRP A 94 -57.39 -14.47 24.86
C TRP A 94 -58.01 -15.23 23.68
N ASN A 95 -58.55 -14.50 22.70
CA ASN A 95 -59.27 -15.08 21.55
C ASN A 95 -58.38 -15.28 20.30
N LEU A 96 -57.06 -15.07 20.42
CA LEU A 96 -56.13 -15.12 19.29
C LEU A 96 -55.25 -16.39 19.27
N GLN A 97 -55.56 -17.40 20.10
CA GLN A 97 -54.72 -18.60 20.23
C GLN A 97 -54.53 -19.33 18.90
N GLU A 98 -55.59 -19.48 18.11
CA GLU A 98 -55.53 -20.16 16.83
C GLU A 98 -54.70 -19.36 15.81
N ALA A 99 -54.91 -18.05 15.72
CA ALA A 99 -54.12 -17.17 14.85
C ALA A 99 -52.63 -17.15 15.27
N TYR A 100 -52.36 -17.12 16.58
CA TYR A 100 -50.99 -17.18 17.12
C TYR A 100 -50.31 -18.51 16.75
N SER A 101 -51.04 -19.63 16.88
CA SER A 101 -50.54 -20.95 16.46
C SER A 101 -50.41 -21.07 14.94
N GLN A 102 -51.21 -20.38 14.13
CA GLN A 102 -51.04 -20.40 12.67
C GLN A 102 -49.83 -19.57 12.23
N VAL A 103 -49.55 -18.47 12.92
CA VAL A 103 -48.42 -17.58 12.60
C VAL A 103 -47.10 -18.13 13.14
N LEU A 104 -47.06 -18.66 14.37
CA LEU A 104 -45.82 -19.11 15.02
C LEU A 104 -45.71 -20.63 15.17
N GLY A 105 -46.79 -21.37 14.89
CA GLY A 105 -46.77 -22.83 14.86
C GLY A 105 -46.14 -23.30 13.57
N PHE A 106 -44.82 -23.32 13.57
CA PHE A 106 -44.07 -23.86 12.46
C PHE A 106 -44.38 -25.34 12.26
N THR A 107 -44.69 -25.75 11.02
CA THR A 107 -44.79 -27.16 10.66
C THR A 107 -43.41 -27.82 10.82
N PRO A 108 -43.25 -28.89 11.64
CA PRO A 108 -41.96 -29.53 11.89
C PRO A 108 -41.22 -29.89 10.60
N ARG A 109 -41.97 -30.29 9.57
CA ARG A 109 -41.48 -30.63 8.24
C ARG A 109 -40.80 -29.46 7.51
N ILE A 110 -41.41 -28.27 7.50
CA ILE A 110 -40.87 -27.08 6.83
C ILE A 110 -39.63 -26.57 7.56
N VAL A 111 -39.66 -26.60 8.90
CA VAL A 111 -38.53 -26.23 9.75
C VAL A 111 -37.33 -27.12 9.51
N LEU A 112 -37.53 -28.44 9.55
CA LEU A 112 -36.46 -29.40 9.31
C LEU A 112 -35.86 -29.23 7.91
N GLY A 113 -36.70 -28.99 6.90
CA GLY A 113 -36.25 -28.69 5.55
C GLY A 113 -35.40 -27.43 5.49
N SER A 114 -35.87 -26.33 6.08
CA SER A 114 -35.20 -25.02 6.03
C SER A 114 -33.85 -25.04 6.77
N LEU A 115 -33.82 -25.59 7.99
CA LEU A 115 -32.59 -25.66 8.78
C LEU A 115 -31.54 -26.59 8.17
N ALA A 116 -31.98 -27.74 7.63
CA ALA A 116 -31.08 -28.68 6.95
C ALA A 116 -30.51 -28.07 5.66
N ALA A 117 -31.36 -27.44 4.84
CA ALA A 117 -30.95 -26.74 3.64
C ALA A 117 -29.94 -25.64 3.97
N TYR A 118 -30.27 -24.75 4.92
CA TYR A 118 -29.42 -23.64 5.33
C TYR A 118 -28.02 -24.07 5.76
N ILE A 119 -27.90 -25.06 6.66
CA ILE A 119 -26.58 -25.53 7.12
C ILE A 119 -25.79 -26.09 5.93
N VAL A 120 -26.38 -27.02 5.18
CA VAL A 120 -25.67 -27.75 4.14
C VAL A 120 -25.25 -26.81 3.00
N SER A 121 -26.17 -25.94 2.55
CA SER A 121 -25.92 -24.97 1.48
C SER A 121 -24.87 -23.93 1.86
N ASN A 122 -24.94 -23.34 3.06
CA ASN A 122 -24.00 -22.29 3.48
C ASN A 122 -22.61 -22.85 3.80
N LEU A 123 -22.51 -24.05 4.39
CA LEU A 123 -21.21 -24.70 4.59
C LEU A 123 -20.54 -25.05 3.25
N PHE A 124 -21.34 -25.49 2.27
CA PHE A 124 -20.87 -25.73 0.91
C PHE A 124 -20.45 -24.43 0.23
N ASN A 125 -21.27 -23.38 0.29
CA ASN A 125 -20.99 -22.03 -0.24
C ASN A 125 -19.63 -21.53 0.25
N ASN A 126 -19.43 -21.53 1.57
CA ASN A 126 -18.20 -21.05 2.20
C ASN A 126 -16.95 -21.84 1.77
N THR A 127 -17.11 -23.14 1.49
CA THR A 127 -16.01 -23.99 1.02
C THR A 127 -15.70 -23.74 -0.45
N LEU A 128 -16.73 -23.65 -1.29
CA LEU A 128 -16.59 -23.38 -2.71
C LEU A 128 -16.04 -21.97 -2.96
N PHE A 129 -16.46 -20.97 -2.19
CA PHE A 129 -15.95 -19.60 -2.29
C PHE A 129 -14.42 -19.54 -2.11
N ILE A 130 -13.88 -20.20 -1.07
CA ILE A 130 -12.43 -20.26 -0.84
C ILE A 130 -11.73 -21.03 -1.96
N TYR A 131 -12.30 -22.16 -2.40
CA TYR A 131 -11.76 -22.90 -3.53
C TYR A 131 -11.67 -22.04 -4.80
N LEU A 132 -12.69 -21.22 -5.09
CA LEU A 132 -12.70 -20.28 -6.21
C LEU A 132 -11.70 -19.13 -6.05
N LYS A 133 -11.38 -18.75 -4.81
CA LYS A 133 -10.39 -17.70 -4.48
C LYS A 133 -8.95 -18.15 -4.70
N GLU A 134 -8.65 -19.43 -4.46
CA GLU A 134 -7.28 -19.98 -4.57
C GLU A 134 -6.87 -20.39 -5.99
N LYS A 135 -7.85 -20.49 -6.92
CA LYS A 135 -7.58 -20.81 -8.32
C LYS A 135 -7.12 -19.58 -9.12
N GLN A 136 -6.60 -19.81 -10.32
CA GLN A 136 -6.29 -18.73 -11.28
C GLN A 136 -7.52 -18.46 -12.16
N GLY A 137 -7.73 -17.20 -12.57
CA GLY A 137 -8.81 -16.82 -13.49
C GLY A 137 -9.70 -15.69 -12.96
N ILE A 138 -10.89 -15.53 -13.54
CA ILE A 138 -11.81 -14.43 -13.23
C ILE A 138 -12.32 -14.47 -11.78
N PHE A 139 -12.56 -15.67 -11.26
CA PHE A 139 -12.96 -15.90 -9.87
C PHE A 139 -11.86 -15.53 -8.87
N ALA A 140 -10.58 -15.66 -9.22
CA ALA A 140 -9.48 -15.23 -8.35
C ALA A 140 -9.47 -13.70 -8.17
N LYS A 141 -9.80 -12.97 -9.24
CA LYS A 141 -9.67 -11.52 -9.33
C LYS A 141 -10.92 -10.77 -8.90
N SER A 142 -12.11 -11.31 -9.16
CA SER A 142 -13.38 -10.65 -8.89
C SER A 142 -14.10 -11.27 -7.70
N PHE A 143 -14.39 -10.45 -6.68
CA PHE A 143 -15.20 -10.84 -5.53
C PHE A 143 -16.63 -11.21 -5.96
N ILE A 144 -17.26 -10.43 -6.83
CA ILE A 144 -18.63 -10.69 -7.30
C ILE A 144 -18.72 -11.97 -8.12
N ALA A 145 -17.70 -12.27 -8.93
CA ALA A 145 -17.66 -13.55 -9.62
C ALA A 145 -17.62 -14.71 -8.62
N ARG A 146 -16.89 -14.58 -7.51
CA ARG A 146 -16.86 -15.60 -6.44
C ARG A 146 -18.20 -15.74 -5.74
N ALA A 147 -18.77 -14.64 -5.27
CA ALA A 147 -20.04 -14.61 -4.55
C ALA A 147 -21.16 -15.25 -5.39
N LEU A 148 -21.42 -14.71 -6.59
CA LEU A 148 -22.45 -15.26 -7.49
C LEU A 148 -22.14 -16.71 -7.90
N GLY A 149 -20.86 -17.02 -8.12
CA GLY A 149 -20.42 -18.36 -8.50
C GLY A 149 -20.69 -19.39 -7.41
N SER A 150 -20.30 -19.12 -6.17
CA SER A 150 -20.50 -20.05 -5.05
C SER A 150 -21.97 -20.15 -4.66
N SER A 151 -22.68 -19.02 -4.61
CA SER A 151 -24.10 -18.95 -4.25
C SER A 151 -24.99 -19.67 -5.27
N ALA A 152 -24.68 -19.61 -6.57
CA ALA A 152 -25.43 -20.36 -7.59
C ALA A 152 -25.45 -21.87 -7.30
N PHE A 153 -24.30 -22.46 -6.98
CA PHE A 153 -24.25 -23.89 -6.65
C PHE A 153 -24.85 -24.18 -5.27
N ALA A 154 -24.64 -23.31 -4.29
CA ALA A 154 -25.21 -23.46 -2.96
C ALA A 154 -26.73 -23.43 -2.97
N ARG A 155 -27.35 -22.56 -3.78
CA ARG A 155 -28.81 -22.45 -3.92
C ARG A 155 -29.45 -23.66 -4.59
N ILE A 156 -28.77 -24.31 -5.52
CA ILE A 156 -29.24 -25.59 -6.07
C ILE A 156 -29.39 -26.61 -4.95
N LEU A 157 -28.36 -26.72 -4.11
CA LEU A 157 -28.35 -27.62 -2.97
C LEU A 157 -29.42 -27.24 -1.93
N ASP A 158 -29.55 -25.96 -1.63
CA ASP A 158 -30.55 -25.40 -0.73
C ASP A 158 -31.98 -25.75 -1.18
N SER A 159 -32.30 -25.42 -2.44
CA SER A 159 -33.63 -25.67 -3.03
C SER A 159 -33.93 -27.17 -3.09
N ALA A 160 -32.95 -27.99 -3.47
CA ALA A 160 -33.12 -29.44 -3.56
C ALA A 160 -33.41 -30.07 -2.18
N ILE A 161 -32.67 -29.68 -1.13
CA ILE A 161 -32.88 -30.18 0.23
C ILE A 161 -34.20 -29.67 0.80
N PHE A 162 -34.45 -28.36 0.73
CA PHE A 162 -35.64 -27.74 1.29
C PHE A 162 -36.91 -28.30 0.66
N GLU A 163 -37.02 -28.24 -0.67
CA GLU A 163 -38.23 -28.66 -1.39
C GLU A 163 -38.51 -30.14 -1.17
N THR A 164 -37.47 -30.99 -1.17
CA THR A 164 -37.62 -32.43 -0.95
C THR A 164 -38.15 -32.70 0.46
N ILE A 165 -37.57 -32.09 1.48
CA ILE A 165 -38.03 -32.31 2.86
C ILE A 165 -39.40 -31.69 3.06
N ALA A 166 -39.67 -30.49 2.54
CA ALA A 166 -40.90 -29.74 2.78
C ALA A 166 -42.11 -30.31 2.01
N PHE A 167 -41.95 -30.72 0.75
CA PHE A 167 -43.09 -30.95 -0.16
C PHE A 167 -43.14 -32.32 -0.84
N LEU A 168 -42.15 -33.20 -0.66
CA LEU A 168 -42.17 -34.54 -1.26
C LEU A 168 -43.41 -35.34 -0.82
N GLY A 169 -44.24 -35.77 -1.77
CA GLY A 169 -45.49 -36.48 -1.47
C GLY A 169 -46.64 -35.60 -0.96
N VAL A 170 -46.46 -34.27 -0.92
CA VAL A 170 -47.53 -33.28 -0.69
C VAL A 170 -47.98 -32.66 -2.00
N LEU A 171 -47.01 -32.27 -2.84
CA LEU A 171 -47.25 -31.71 -4.18
C LEU A 171 -47.10 -32.77 -5.25
N SER A 172 -47.76 -32.58 -6.40
CA SER A 172 -47.47 -33.38 -7.59
C SER A 172 -46.02 -33.13 -8.05
N PHE A 173 -45.39 -34.11 -8.69
CA PHE A 173 -44.00 -33.95 -9.18
C PHE A 173 -43.83 -32.73 -10.09
N SER A 174 -44.86 -32.40 -10.89
CA SER A 174 -44.85 -31.25 -11.78
C SER A 174 -44.92 -29.91 -11.05
N GLU A 175 -45.65 -29.82 -9.94
CA GLU A 175 -45.77 -28.60 -9.12
C GLU A 175 -44.51 -28.41 -8.29
N PHE A 176 -44.02 -29.50 -7.69
CA PHE A 176 -42.73 -29.56 -7.01
C PHE A 176 -41.59 -29.04 -7.89
N LEU A 177 -41.48 -29.53 -9.14
CA LEU A 177 -40.41 -29.11 -10.04
C LEU A 177 -40.55 -27.63 -10.44
N ARG A 178 -41.77 -27.16 -10.70
CA ARG A 178 -42.01 -25.74 -11.01
C ARG A 178 -41.62 -24.84 -9.84
N GLN A 179 -41.97 -25.23 -8.62
CA GLN A 179 -41.65 -24.47 -7.41
C GLN A 179 -40.14 -24.43 -7.15
N ALA A 180 -39.45 -25.57 -7.24
CA ALA A 180 -38.00 -25.65 -7.06
C ALA A 180 -37.23 -24.80 -8.10
N VAL A 181 -37.64 -24.87 -9.38
CA VAL A 181 -37.03 -24.05 -10.45
C VAL A 181 -37.32 -22.57 -10.21
N PHE A 182 -38.55 -22.22 -9.84
CA PHE A 182 -38.92 -20.84 -9.57
C PHE A 182 -38.14 -20.25 -8.39
N ALA A 183 -38.02 -20.97 -7.28
CA ALA A 183 -37.28 -20.54 -6.10
C ALA A 183 -35.80 -20.28 -6.44
N TYR A 184 -35.18 -21.19 -7.20
CA TYR A 184 -33.80 -21.01 -7.67
C TYR A 184 -33.64 -19.78 -8.57
N VAL A 185 -34.49 -19.63 -9.59
CA VAL A 185 -34.41 -18.51 -10.54
C VAL A 185 -34.65 -17.18 -9.85
N MET A 186 -35.70 -17.07 -9.04
CA MET A 186 -36.02 -15.84 -8.31
C MET A 186 -34.91 -15.48 -7.33
N GLY A 187 -34.38 -16.48 -6.63
CA GLY A 187 -33.26 -16.30 -5.73
C GLY A 187 -32.01 -15.74 -6.42
N MET A 188 -31.63 -16.32 -7.56
CA MET A 188 -30.50 -15.84 -8.37
C MET A 188 -30.74 -14.42 -8.90
N LEU A 189 -31.95 -14.12 -9.37
CA LEU A 189 -32.31 -12.78 -9.85
C LEU A 189 -32.15 -11.73 -8.75
N LEU A 190 -32.63 -12.01 -7.54
CA LEU A 190 -32.50 -11.10 -6.40
C LEU A 190 -31.02 -10.91 -5.99
N GLU A 191 -30.21 -11.96 -6.04
CA GLU A 191 -28.78 -11.84 -5.75
C GLU A 191 -28.04 -11.01 -6.79
N ILE A 192 -28.33 -11.23 -8.08
CA ILE A 192 -27.78 -10.41 -9.15
C ILE A 192 -28.17 -8.94 -8.96
N LEU A 193 -29.44 -8.68 -8.59
CA LEU A 193 -29.95 -7.34 -8.32
C LEU A 193 -29.28 -6.67 -7.11
N LEU A 194 -28.92 -7.46 -6.08
CA LEU A 194 -28.25 -6.97 -4.87
C LEU A 194 -26.71 -6.99 -4.97
N SER A 195 -26.12 -7.67 -5.96
CA SER A 195 -24.67 -7.77 -6.15
C SER A 195 -23.95 -6.41 -6.26
N PRO A 196 -24.54 -5.31 -6.80
CA PRO A 196 -23.90 -4.00 -6.76
C PRO A 196 -23.76 -3.45 -5.33
N LEU A 197 -24.75 -3.70 -4.46
CA LEU A 197 -24.69 -3.33 -3.04
C LEU A 197 -23.62 -4.14 -2.32
N GLU A 198 -23.53 -5.43 -2.61
CA GLU A 198 -22.50 -6.31 -2.07
C GLU A 198 -21.08 -5.86 -2.47
N ALA A 199 -20.89 -5.52 -3.74
CA ALA A 199 -19.63 -4.96 -4.26
C ALA A 199 -19.25 -3.67 -3.54
N PHE A 200 -20.24 -2.79 -3.32
CA PHE A 200 -20.06 -1.55 -2.59
C PHE A 200 -19.61 -1.81 -1.15
N CYS A 201 -20.30 -2.70 -0.42
CA CYS A 201 -19.91 -3.09 0.94
C CYS A 201 -18.50 -3.67 1.00
N ALA A 202 -18.16 -4.60 0.11
CA ALA A 202 -16.83 -5.21 0.05
C ALA A 202 -15.73 -4.16 -0.22
N ARG A 203 -15.99 -3.24 -1.17
CA ARG A 203 -15.06 -2.16 -1.51
C ARG A 203 -14.81 -1.21 -0.33
N CYS A 204 -15.86 -0.85 0.42
CA CYS A 204 -15.72 0.00 1.61
C CYS A 204 -15.01 -0.68 2.78
N LEU A 205 -15.16 -2.00 2.93
CA LEU A 205 -14.59 -2.75 4.04
C LEU A 205 -13.14 -3.17 3.79
N ARG A 206 -12.78 -3.53 2.55
CA ARG A 206 -11.46 -4.08 2.19
C ARG A 206 -10.25 -3.32 2.74
N PRO A 207 -10.10 -1.99 2.57
CA PRO A 207 -8.94 -1.27 3.11
C PRO A 207 -8.88 -1.35 4.65
N LYS A 208 -10.03 -1.36 5.32
CA LYS A 208 -10.13 -1.43 6.78
C LYS A 208 -9.95 -2.85 7.37
N MET A 209 -9.92 -3.87 6.51
CA MET A 209 -9.84 -5.30 6.88
C MET A 209 -8.43 -5.89 6.70
N SER A 210 -7.54 -5.20 5.99
CA SER A 210 -6.14 -5.59 5.81
C SER A 210 -5.41 -5.61 7.17
N GLU A 211 -4.69 -6.71 7.43
CA GLU A 211 -3.76 -6.78 8.56
C GLU A 211 -2.39 -6.32 8.08
N TYR A 212 -1.92 -5.21 8.64
CA TYR A 212 -0.58 -4.68 8.38
C TYR A 212 0.40 -5.24 9.42
N GLN A 213 1.67 -5.33 9.06
CA GLN A 213 2.75 -5.73 9.96
C GLN A 213 2.91 -4.61 11.02
N ASN A 214 3.20 -4.94 12.28
CA ASN A 214 3.39 -3.97 13.38
C ASN A 214 2.15 -3.21 13.90
N ASN A 215 0.97 -3.84 14.00
CA ASN A 215 -0.25 -3.24 14.58
C ASN A 215 -0.63 -1.86 13.99
N ASN A 216 -0.23 -1.61 12.74
CA ASN A 216 -0.49 -0.38 12.00
C ASN A 216 0.15 0.89 12.60
N GLN A 217 1.28 0.77 13.30
CA GLN A 217 2.00 1.88 13.93
C GLN A 217 3.37 2.14 13.29
N PHE A 218 3.89 3.36 13.52
CA PHE A 218 5.23 3.78 13.13
C PHE A 218 6.11 4.01 14.36
N SER A 219 7.36 3.54 14.32
CA SER A 219 8.35 3.81 15.37
C SER A 219 9.78 3.61 14.87
N PHE A 220 10.75 4.21 15.55
CA PHE A 220 12.17 4.05 15.25
C PHE A 220 12.95 3.56 16.47
N GLU A 221 13.70 2.48 16.28
CA GLU A 221 14.59 1.89 17.27
C GLU A 221 16.05 2.10 16.85
N ILE A 222 16.89 2.51 17.81
CA ILE A 222 18.34 2.57 17.62
C ILE A 222 18.98 1.31 18.19
N VAL A 223 19.62 0.52 17.32
CA VAL A 223 20.31 -0.73 17.69
C VAL A 223 21.74 -0.46 18.12
N LYS A 224 22.47 0.40 17.41
CA LYS A 224 23.88 0.72 17.70
C LYS A 224 24.18 2.16 17.33
N ARG A 225 24.92 2.84 18.22
CA ARG A 225 25.50 4.17 17.98
C ARG A 225 26.96 4.01 17.62
N MET A 226 27.44 4.90 16.77
CA MET A 226 28.85 5.07 16.51
C MET A 226 29.50 5.90 17.62
N ASP A 227 30.72 5.56 18.00
CA ASP A 227 31.46 6.30 19.02
C ASP A 227 31.96 7.65 18.45
N ASN A 228 31.81 8.73 19.21
CA ASN A 228 32.27 10.09 18.86
C ASN A 228 31.70 10.69 17.55
N GLN A 229 30.69 10.07 16.93
CA GLN A 229 30.03 10.54 15.72
C GLN A 229 28.51 10.34 15.79
N LEU A 230 27.77 10.82 14.78
CA LEU A 230 26.30 10.81 14.80
C LEU A 230 25.69 9.56 14.13
N GLY A 231 26.52 8.78 13.44
CA GLY A 231 26.11 7.56 12.74
C GLY A 231 25.51 6.51 13.65
N ARG A 232 24.54 5.78 13.11
CA ARG A 232 23.75 4.80 13.86
C ARG A 232 23.19 3.71 12.95
N ALA A 233 22.99 2.54 13.54
CA ALA A 233 22.20 1.46 12.97
C ALA A 233 20.90 1.33 13.76
N GLY A 234 19.78 1.19 13.07
CA GLY A 234 18.45 1.15 13.66
C GLY A 234 17.45 0.32 12.87
N ILE A 235 16.19 0.41 13.26
CA ILE A 235 15.05 -0.20 12.60
C ILE A 235 13.90 0.81 12.59
N ILE A 236 13.40 1.15 11.40
CA ILE A 236 12.16 1.89 11.23
C ILE A 236 11.05 0.85 11.05
N HIS A 237 10.13 0.79 12.00
CA HIS A 237 8.96 -0.07 11.92
C HIS A 237 7.85 0.68 11.21
N THR A 238 7.32 0.11 10.12
CA THR A 238 6.17 0.66 9.39
C THR A 238 5.04 -0.37 9.30
N PRO A 239 3.81 0.06 8.97
CA PRO A 239 2.70 -0.85 8.70
C PRO A 239 3.03 -1.94 7.66
N HIS A 240 3.78 -1.63 6.60
CA HIS A 240 4.09 -2.61 5.56
C HIS A 240 5.40 -3.38 5.78
N GLY A 241 6.08 -3.20 6.92
CA GLY A 241 7.26 -3.97 7.31
C GLY A 241 8.36 -3.14 7.95
N ASP A 242 9.50 -3.77 8.21
CA ASP A 242 10.65 -3.12 8.85
C ASP A 242 11.69 -2.66 7.81
N ILE A 243 12.30 -1.50 8.08
CA ILE A 243 13.45 -0.99 7.34
C ILE A 243 14.66 -0.96 8.28
N LYS A 244 15.64 -1.83 8.04
CA LYS A 244 16.89 -1.87 8.80
C LYS A 244 17.83 -0.78 8.31
N THR A 245 18.13 0.20 9.15
CA THR A 245 18.96 1.37 8.79
C THR A 245 20.44 1.14 9.15
N PRO A 246 21.40 1.69 8.38
CA PRO A 246 21.20 2.47 7.16
C PRO A 246 20.60 1.70 5.97
N ALA A 247 19.72 2.33 5.18
CA ALA A 247 19.04 1.68 4.06
C ALA A 247 18.90 2.56 2.81
N PHE A 248 18.97 1.94 1.63
CA PHE A 248 18.66 2.58 0.36
C PHE A 248 17.22 2.29 -0.10
N MET A 249 16.50 3.35 -0.49
CA MET A 249 15.13 3.31 -1.00
C MET A 249 15.14 3.25 -2.52
N CYS A 250 14.58 2.18 -3.09
CA CYS A 250 14.49 2.03 -4.54
C CYS A 250 13.48 3.03 -5.11
N VAL A 251 13.89 3.87 -6.06
CA VAL A 251 12.98 4.88 -6.64
C VAL A 251 12.13 4.28 -7.75
N GLY A 252 10.84 4.13 -7.46
CA GLY A 252 9.79 3.78 -8.41
C GLY A 252 8.95 4.99 -8.78
N THR A 253 9.40 5.77 -9.77
CA THR A 253 8.84 7.10 -10.12
C THR A 253 7.32 7.11 -10.32
N ARG A 254 6.72 6.04 -10.87
CA ARG A 254 5.27 5.90 -11.08
C ARG A 254 4.72 4.65 -10.38
N GLY A 255 5.15 4.42 -9.14
CA GLY A 255 4.88 3.18 -8.40
C GLY A 255 5.55 1.96 -9.01
N LYS A 256 6.47 2.15 -9.97
CA LYS A 256 7.29 1.10 -10.58
C LYS A 256 8.74 1.52 -10.72
N VAL A 257 9.67 0.65 -10.30
CA VAL A 257 11.09 0.81 -10.56
C VAL A 257 11.33 0.53 -12.03
N ASN A 258 11.93 1.49 -12.75
CA ASN A 258 12.08 1.38 -14.19
C ASN A 258 12.88 0.14 -14.57
N PHE A 259 12.28 -0.70 -15.43
CA PHE A 259 12.84 -1.94 -16.00
C PHE A 259 13.05 -3.11 -15.04
N VAL A 260 12.74 -2.98 -13.75
CA VAL A 260 12.89 -4.08 -12.77
C VAL A 260 11.50 -4.50 -12.28
N ASP A 261 11.20 -5.80 -12.32
CA ASP A 261 9.91 -6.31 -11.83
C ASP A 261 9.82 -6.18 -10.30
N MET A 262 8.61 -5.91 -9.79
CA MET A 262 8.38 -5.76 -8.35
C MET A 262 8.69 -7.02 -7.55
N LYS A 263 8.47 -8.20 -8.14
CA LYS A 263 8.82 -9.48 -7.51
C LYS A 263 10.35 -9.65 -7.43
N GLU A 264 11.08 -9.09 -8.39
CA GLU A 264 12.53 -9.15 -8.42
C GLU A 264 13.18 -8.19 -7.42
N LEU A 265 12.56 -7.06 -7.08
CA LEU A 265 13.10 -6.14 -6.07
C LEU A 265 13.39 -6.82 -4.73
N GLN A 266 12.54 -7.77 -4.31
CA GLN A 266 12.78 -8.56 -3.11
C GLN A 266 14.04 -9.43 -3.24
N SER A 267 14.31 -9.98 -4.43
CA SER A 267 15.54 -10.75 -4.70
C SER A 267 16.81 -9.89 -4.68
N LEU A 268 16.68 -8.57 -4.84
CA LEU A 268 17.78 -7.61 -4.68
C LEU A 268 17.95 -7.15 -3.22
N HIS A 269 17.12 -7.67 -2.31
CA HIS A 269 16.97 -7.26 -0.91
C HIS A 269 16.57 -5.79 -0.73
N ALA A 270 15.82 -5.23 -1.68
CA ALA A 270 15.22 -3.93 -1.47
C ALA A 270 14.31 -4.01 -0.23
N GLN A 271 14.49 -3.08 0.71
CA GLN A 271 13.67 -3.02 1.93
C GLN A 271 12.46 -2.12 1.74
N ALA A 272 12.53 -1.13 0.84
CA ALA A 272 11.47 -0.15 0.66
C ALA A 272 11.55 0.55 -0.71
N MET A 273 10.44 1.11 -1.14
CA MET A 273 10.31 1.82 -2.41
C MET A 273 9.87 3.27 -2.18
N LEU A 274 10.55 4.22 -2.82
CA LEU A 274 10.12 5.61 -2.90
C LEU A 274 9.39 5.85 -4.22
N SER A 275 8.21 6.44 -4.17
CA SER A 275 7.46 6.90 -5.34
C SER A 275 7.26 8.41 -5.32
N ASN A 276 7.08 8.98 -6.51
CA ASN A 276 6.96 10.42 -6.64
C ASN A 276 5.49 10.85 -6.55
N GLY A 277 5.15 11.68 -5.57
CA GLY A 277 3.79 12.18 -5.34
C GLY A 277 3.26 13.00 -6.51
N TYR A 278 4.12 13.80 -7.14
CA TYR A 278 3.76 14.62 -8.31
C TYR A 278 3.30 13.77 -9.51
N HIS A 279 3.99 12.67 -9.81
CA HIS A 279 3.66 11.79 -10.91
C HIS A 279 2.45 10.89 -10.63
N LEU A 280 2.17 10.60 -9.36
CA LEU A 280 1.04 9.76 -8.95
C LEU A 280 -0.23 10.57 -8.64
N ARG A 281 -0.17 11.91 -8.61
CA ARG A 281 -1.28 12.75 -8.13
C ARG A 281 -2.62 12.47 -8.81
N ASN A 282 -2.62 12.31 -10.15
CA ASN A 282 -3.83 12.05 -10.93
C ASN A 282 -4.39 10.64 -10.71
N LEU A 283 -3.57 9.70 -10.26
CA LEU A 283 -3.96 8.32 -9.94
C LEU A 283 -4.24 8.13 -8.44
N SER A 284 -4.04 9.15 -7.60
CA SER A 284 -4.14 9.02 -6.13
C SER A 284 -5.48 8.46 -5.66
N HIS A 285 -6.59 8.82 -6.32
CA HIS A 285 -7.91 8.24 -6.03
C HIS A 285 -8.00 6.75 -6.38
N GLU A 286 -7.48 6.33 -7.52
CA GLU A 286 -7.43 4.91 -7.91
C GLU A 286 -6.56 4.11 -6.93
N ILE A 287 -5.39 4.64 -6.58
CA ILE A 287 -4.48 4.02 -5.62
C ILE A 287 -5.15 3.84 -4.25
N ALA A 288 -5.85 4.86 -3.76
CA ALA A 288 -6.61 4.78 -2.50
C ALA A 288 -7.67 3.67 -2.54
N LEU A 289 -8.37 3.53 -3.66
CA LEU A 289 -9.41 2.51 -3.86
C LEU A 289 -8.85 1.08 -3.87
N GLU A 290 -7.59 0.92 -4.28
CA GLU A 290 -6.87 -0.36 -4.25
C GLU A 290 -6.17 -0.65 -2.91
N GLY A 291 -6.30 0.24 -1.92
CA GLY A 291 -5.76 0.06 -0.57
C GLY A 291 -4.37 0.66 -0.34
N GLY A 292 -3.94 1.58 -1.21
CA GLY A 292 -2.66 2.29 -1.09
C GLY A 292 -1.56 1.79 -2.03
N LEU A 293 -0.42 2.48 -2.00
CA LEU A 293 0.67 2.35 -2.98
C LEU A 293 1.26 0.93 -3.03
N ALA A 294 1.48 0.31 -1.87
CA ALA A 294 2.02 -1.05 -1.79
C ALA A 294 1.10 -2.05 -2.52
N SER A 295 -0.20 -2.00 -2.25
CA SER A 295 -1.21 -2.86 -2.89
C SER A 295 -1.31 -2.60 -4.40
N TRP A 296 -1.48 -1.34 -4.80
CA TRP A 296 -1.64 -0.94 -6.20
C TRP A 296 -0.40 -1.25 -7.07
N SER A 297 0.80 -1.03 -6.54
CA SER A 297 2.04 -1.32 -7.26
C SER A 297 2.39 -2.81 -7.33
N GLY A 298 1.83 -3.63 -6.44
CA GLY A 298 2.23 -5.02 -6.23
C GLY A 298 3.51 -5.18 -5.39
N TRP A 299 4.04 -4.10 -4.83
CA TRP A 299 5.17 -4.13 -3.89
C TRP A 299 4.71 -4.57 -2.50
N LYS A 300 5.37 -5.61 -1.96
CA LYS A 300 5.08 -6.14 -0.63
C LYS A 300 6.16 -5.71 0.36
N GLY A 301 6.16 -4.43 0.72
CA GLY A 301 7.05 -3.86 1.72
C GLY A 301 6.76 -2.38 1.96
N PRO A 302 7.54 -1.73 2.84
CA PRO A 302 7.44 -0.32 3.13
C PRO A 302 7.57 0.59 1.89
N THR A 303 6.86 1.70 1.93
CA THR A 303 6.79 2.69 0.86
C THR A 303 6.97 4.11 1.37
N LEU A 304 7.54 4.97 0.52
CA LEU A 304 7.73 6.38 0.79
C LEU A 304 7.19 7.21 -0.38
N THR A 305 6.68 8.40 -0.09
CA THR A 305 6.38 9.40 -1.12
C THR A 305 7.06 10.73 -0.83
N ASP A 306 7.55 11.37 -1.89
CA ASP A 306 7.93 12.78 -1.82
C ASP A 306 6.71 13.71 -1.86
N SER A 307 6.94 14.97 -1.48
CA SER A 307 5.90 16.00 -1.42
C SER A 307 5.41 16.48 -2.80
N GLY A 308 6.16 16.14 -3.86
CA GLY A 308 5.98 16.68 -5.22
C GLY A 308 6.51 18.12 -5.42
N GLY A 309 6.86 18.83 -4.34
CA GLY A 309 7.30 20.23 -4.40
C GLY A 309 8.56 20.42 -5.26
N PHE A 310 9.56 19.55 -5.09
CA PHE A 310 10.80 19.57 -5.88
C PHE A 310 10.52 19.51 -7.39
N GLN A 311 9.65 18.61 -7.85
CA GLN A 311 9.39 18.40 -9.27
C GLN A 311 8.65 19.60 -9.86
N VAL A 312 7.62 20.10 -9.17
CA VAL A 312 6.89 21.30 -9.58
C VAL A 312 7.83 22.51 -9.69
N MET A 313 8.62 22.77 -8.65
CA MET A 313 9.53 23.93 -8.62
C MET A 313 10.68 23.80 -9.61
N SER A 314 11.09 22.57 -9.95
CA SER A 314 12.10 22.32 -10.99
C SER A 314 11.64 22.68 -12.42
N LEU A 315 10.32 22.77 -12.65
CA LEU A 315 9.76 23.28 -13.92
C LEU A 315 9.95 24.79 -14.05
N GLY A 316 9.95 25.52 -12.94
CA GLY A 316 10.14 26.97 -12.90
C GLY A 316 11.60 27.42 -12.97
N SER A 317 12.57 26.60 -12.54
CA SER A 317 13.97 27.04 -12.43
C SER A 317 14.75 27.00 -13.75
N GLY A 318 14.31 26.22 -14.73
CA GLY A 318 14.88 26.18 -16.09
C GLY A 318 16.40 26.07 -16.13
N SER A 319 17.01 25.27 -15.24
CA SER A 319 18.43 24.89 -15.29
C SER A 319 18.70 23.70 -14.37
N GLY A 320 19.28 22.63 -14.93
CA GLY A 320 19.98 21.58 -14.18
C GLY A 320 19.12 20.69 -13.27
N LYS A 321 18.56 19.60 -13.81
CA LYS A 321 18.09 18.48 -13.00
C LYS A 321 19.26 17.92 -12.18
N VAL A 322 19.17 18.04 -10.86
CA VAL A 322 20.10 17.49 -9.85
C VAL A 322 21.43 18.26 -9.76
N VAL A 323 21.76 18.70 -8.54
CA VAL A 323 23.08 19.08 -8.02
C VAL A 323 24.14 19.32 -9.11
N SER A 324 24.30 20.57 -9.55
CA SER A 324 25.45 20.97 -10.34
C SER A 324 26.69 20.90 -9.43
N MET A 325 27.60 19.95 -9.71
CA MET A 325 28.87 19.76 -9.02
C MET A 325 29.99 20.71 -9.51
N LYS A 326 29.64 21.87 -10.06
CA LYS A 326 30.62 22.85 -10.53
C LYS A 326 30.33 24.23 -9.94
N VAL A 327 31.27 24.72 -9.13
CA VAL A 327 31.36 26.15 -8.82
C VAL A 327 31.82 26.86 -10.09
N GLY A 328 30.92 27.64 -10.67
CA GLY A 328 31.23 28.63 -11.69
C GLY A 328 30.26 29.79 -11.50
N ASN A 329 30.76 31.02 -11.62
CA ASN A 329 30.05 32.29 -11.39
C ASN A 329 28.85 32.56 -12.35
N GLU A 330 28.22 31.52 -12.91
CA GLU A 330 27.17 31.63 -13.92
C GLU A 330 25.98 30.67 -13.66
N LEU A 331 25.64 30.38 -12.40
CA LEU A 331 24.33 29.81 -12.10
C LEU A 331 23.30 30.95 -12.07
N LYS A 332 22.73 31.28 -13.23
CA LYS A 332 21.58 32.19 -13.31
C LYS A 332 20.29 31.37 -13.34
N ASN A 333 19.40 31.63 -12.39
CA ASN A 333 18.03 31.14 -12.46
C ASN A 333 17.34 31.71 -13.71
N THR A 334 16.40 30.97 -14.30
CA THR A 334 15.61 31.46 -15.44
C THR A 334 14.87 32.75 -15.09
N GLU A 335 14.82 33.68 -16.04
CA GLU A 335 14.10 34.95 -15.90
C GLU A 335 12.64 34.71 -15.45
N PRO A 336 12.10 35.50 -14.49
CA PRO A 336 10.77 35.28 -13.91
C PRO A 336 9.65 35.10 -14.93
N GLU A 337 9.71 35.81 -16.05
CA GLU A 337 8.71 35.79 -17.14
C GLU A 337 8.69 34.48 -17.95
N LYS A 338 9.73 33.65 -17.85
CA LYS A 338 9.86 32.37 -18.58
C LYS A 338 9.66 31.14 -17.70
N ARG A 339 9.30 31.32 -16.42
CA ARG A 339 9.15 30.23 -15.47
C ARG A 339 7.79 29.55 -15.66
N LEU A 340 7.80 28.22 -15.70
CA LEU A 340 6.58 27.41 -15.77
C LEU A 340 5.95 27.16 -14.40
N ALA A 341 6.50 27.73 -13.32
CA ALA A 341 6.01 27.59 -11.96
C ALA A 341 6.21 28.88 -11.15
N HIS A 342 5.20 29.24 -10.37
CA HIS A 342 5.16 30.45 -9.54
C HIS A 342 4.88 30.09 -8.08
N VAL A 343 5.83 30.44 -7.20
CA VAL A 343 5.74 30.20 -5.76
C VAL A 343 5.01 31.36 -5.09
N SER A 344 4.05 31.04 -4.22
CA SER A 344 3.29 31.99 -3.40
C SER A 344 3.17 31.48 -1.95
N GLU A 345 2.55 32.24 -1.04
CA GLU A 345 2.27 31.71 0.31
C GLU A 345 1.30 30.51 0.30
N GLN A 346 0.40 30.44 -0.67
CA GLN A 346 -0.60 29.37 -0.72
C GLN A 346 0.01 28.05 -1.17
N GLY A 347 1.02 28.09 -2.05
CA GLY A 347 1.60 26.93 -2.71
C GLY A 347 2.25 27.34 -4.04
N VAL A 348 2.37 26.39 -4.95
CA VAL A 348 2.96 26.61 -6.28
C VAL A 348 1.93 26.35 -7.37
N ALA A 349 1.69 27.38 -8.19
CA ALA A 349 0.95 27.26 -9.44
C ALA A 349 1.92 26.93 -10.58
N PHE A 350 1.56 26.00 -11.46
CA PHE A 350 2.41 25.55 -12.57
C PHE A 350 1.57 25.04 -13.73
N THR A 351 2.15 25.02 -14.93
CA THR A 351 1.52 24.36 -16.08
C THR A 351 2.01 22.91 -16.17
N ASP A 352 1.11 21.93 -16.15
CA ASP A 352 1.48 20.52 -16.24
C ASP A 352 2.07 20.23 -17.63
N PRO A 353 3.33 19.77 -17.74
CA PRO A 353 3.94 19.42 -19.01
C PRO A 353 3.30 18.22 -19.73
N VAL A 354 2.44 17.45 -19.05
CA VAL A 354 1.74 16.29 -19.63
C VAL A 354 0.42 16.69 -20.26
N THR A 355 -0.40 17.48 -19.56
CA THR A 355 -1.73 17.89 -20.05
C THR A 355 -1.70 19.26 -20.75
N GLY A 356 -0.73 20.11 -20.42
CA GLY A 356 -0.67 21.50 -20.86
C GLY A 356 -1.60 22.45 -20.09
N GLU A 357 -2.27 21.97 -19.04
CA GLU A 357 -3.22 22.73 -18.24
C GLU A 357 -2.56 23.34 -17.00
N ASP A 358 -3.12 24.44 -16.50
CA ASP A 358 -2.70 25.04 -15.24
C ASP A 358 -3.15 24.19 -14.06
N ASP A 359 -2.23 23.97 -13.11
CA ASP A 359 -2.40 23.13 -11.94
C ASP A 359 -1.78 23.82 -10.72
N PHE A 360 -2.14 23.36 -9.52
CA PHE A 360 -1.71 23.94 -8.26
C PHE A 360 -1.45 22.86 -7.20
N ILE A 361 -0.32 22.99 -6.50
CA ILE A 361 -0.02 22.17 -5.33
C ILE A 361 0.44 23.07 -4.19
N GLY A 362 -0.28 23.05 -3.08
CA GLY A 362 0.13 23.61 -1.80
C GLY A 362 0.34 22.53 -0.72
N PRO A 363 0.60 22.95 0.53
CA PRO A 363 0.78 22.06 1.66
C PRO A 363 -0.40 21.11 1.88
N GLU A 364 -1.64 21.61 1.80
CA GLU A 364 -2.84 20.82 2.01
C GLU A 364 -3.06 19.83 0.86
N GLU A 365 -2.96 20.28 -0.39
CA GLU A 365 -3.12 19.44 -1.58
C GLU A 365 -2.10 18.31 -1.61
N SER A 366 -0.83 18.61 -1.30
CA SER A 366 0.24 17.61 -1.20
C SER A 366 -0.06 16.54 -0.15
N MET A 367 -0.54 16.93 1.04
CA MET A 367 -0.88 15.97 2.09
C MET A 367 -2.08 15.11 1.71
N GLN A 368 -3.11 15.69 1.10
CA GLN A 368 -4.27 14.94 0.63
C GLN A 368 -3.90 13.94 -0.47
N ILE A 369 -3.05 14.35 -1.42
CA ILE A 369 -2.53 13.47 -2.48
C ILE A 369 -1.73 12.33 -1.87
N GLN A 370 -0.77 12.62 -0.99
CA GLN A 370 0.06 11.59 -0.35
C GLN A 370 -0.78 10.63 0.50
N CYS A 371 -1.72 11.13 1.30
CA CYS A 371 -2.61 10.28 2.11
C CYS A 371 -3.53 9.38 1.27
N ARG A 372 -3.92 9.83 0.07
CA ARG A 372 -4.63 8.99 -0.91
C ARG A 372 -3.70 7.95 -1.55
N ILE A 373 -2.47 8.34 -1.89
CA ILE A 373 -1.46 7.40 -2.39
C ILE A 373 -1.19 6.32 -1.33
N GLY A 374 -1.19 6.65 -0.04
CA GLY A 374 -1.08 5.66 1.01
C GLY A 374 0.32 5.06 1.09
N ALA A 375 1.33 5.91 1.25
CA ALA A 375 2.67 5.43 1.56
C ALA A 375 2.87 5.35 3.08
N ASP A 376 3.81 4.52 3.54
CA ASP A 376 4.11 4.43 4.97
C ASP A 376 4.74 5.72 5.52
N ILE A 377 5.51 6.42 4.68
CA ILE A 377 6.24 7.63 5.05
C ILE A 377 6.02 8.71 3.98
N HIS A 378 5.53 9.87 4.41
CA HIS A 378 5.32 11.06 3.61
C HIS A 378 6.37 12.12 3.90
N MET A 379 6.62 13.00 2.93
CA MET A 379 7.45 14.19 3.11
C MET A 379 6.55 15.43 3.17
N ALA A 380 6.76 16.27 4.18
CA ALA A 380 6.06 17.56 4.30
C ALA A 380 6.37 18.45 3.09
N TYR A 381 5.41 19.30 2.72
CA TYR A 381 5.59 20.23 1.61
C TYR A 381 6.55 21.36 2.01
N ASP A 382 7.56 21.60 1.18
CA ASP A 382 8.65 22.53 1.44
C ASP A 382 8.98 23.32 0.18
N GLU A 383 9.70 24.43 0.36
CA GLU A 383 10.23 25.19 -0.76
C GLU A 383 11.67 24.82 -1.08
N LEU A 384 11.92 24.51 -2.35
CA LEU A 384 13.25 24.22 -2.83
C LEU A 384 14.04 25.52 -3.08
N THR A 385 15.10 25.72 -2.29
CA THR A 385 16.10 26.76 -2.54
C THR A 385 17.22 26.25 -3.46
N SER A 386 17.72 27.10 -4.35
CA SER A 386 18.85 26.89 -5.26
C SER A 386 20.18 27.35 -4.62
N LEU A 387 21.31 26.82 -5.10
CA LEU A 387 22.66 27.32 -4.74
C LEU A 387 22.90 28.76 -5.20
N ALA A 388 22.11 29.25 -6.16
CA ALA A 388 22.20 30.61 -6.67
C ALA A 388 21.43 31.63 -5.81
N ASP A 389 20.58 31.17 -4.90
CA ASP A 389 19.71 32.06 -4.14
C ASP A 389 20.50 32.81 -3.06
N SER A 390 20.10 34.06 -2.78
CA SER A 390 20.75 34.88 -1.76
C SER A 390 20.44 34.38 -0.35
N TYR A 391 21.22 34.86 0.62
CA TYR A 391 20.96 34.57 2.03
C TYR A 391 19.58 35.09 2.46
N GLU A 392 19.22 36.31 2.03
CA GLU A 392 17.93 36.95 2.33
C GLU A 392 16.76 36.15 1.76
N TYR A 393 16.88 35.65 0.52
CA TYR A 393 15.87 34.78 -0.06
C TYR A 393 15.71 33.49 0.74
N ASN A 394 16.82 32.88 1.19
CA ASN A 394 16.76 31.68 2.03
C ASN A 394 16.08 31.95 3.37
N VAL A 395 16.31 33.11 4.00
CA VAL A 395 15.59 33.51 5.24
C VAL A 395 14.08 33.54 5.00
N GLU A 396 13.63 34.17 3.90
CA GLU A 396 12.22 34.24 3.55
C GLU A 396 11.62 32.85 3.21
N SER A 397 12.32 32.09 2.37
CA SER A 397 11.94 30.74 1.93
C SER A 397 11.82 29.77 3.11
N LEU A 398 12.74 29.86 4.08
CA LEU A 398 12.68 29.07 5.31
C LEU A 398 11.50 29.48 6.20
N ALA A 399 11.20 30.78 6.31
CA ALA A 399 10.03 31.24 7.04
C ALA A 399 8.73 30.72 6.40
N ARG A 400 8.67 30.66 5.05
CA ARG A 400 7.56 30.05 4.31
C ARG A 400 7.49 28.54 4.55
N THR A 401 8.61 27.83 4.42
CA THR A 401 8.73 26.39 4.70
C THR A 401 8.28 26.05 6.12
N GLU A 402 8.57 26.89 7.13
CA GLU A 402 8.08 26.69 8.50
C GLU A 402 6.54 26.79 8.59
N ARG A 403 5.92 27.75 7.87
CA ARG A 403 4.46 27.90 7.82
C ARG A 403 3.81 26.74 7.07
N TRP A 404 4.41 26.32 5.96
CA TRP A 404 3.98 25.15 5.19
C TRP A 404 4.09 23.85 5.97
N ALA A 405 5.18 23.65 6.71
CA ALA A 405 5.36 22.50 7.60
C ALA A 405 4.21 22.39 8.62
N LYS A 406 3.80 23.51 9.24
CA LYS A 406 2.65 23.55 10.18
C LYS A 406 1.33 23.21 9.49
N ARG A 407 1.11 23.71 8.27
CA ARG A 407 -0.08 23.41 7.45
C ARG A 407 -0.13 21.94 7.02
N SER A 408 0.99 21.41 6.51
CA SER A 408 1.14 19.99 6.17
C SER A 408 0.86 19.10 7.37
N LEU A 409 1.44 19.40 8.54
CA LEU A 409 1.20 18.59 9.74
C LEU A 409 -0.28 18.60 10.17
N LYS A 410 -0.94 19.76 10.11
CA LYS A 410 -2.36 19.90 10.43
C LYS A 410 -3.25 19.11 9.46
N GLU A 411 -2.96 19.17 8.16
CA GLU A 411 -3.75 18.48 7.14
C GLU A 411 -3.53 16.97 7.19
N HIS A 412 -2.27 16.55 7.29
CA HIS A 412 -1.90 15.14 7.38
C HIS A 412 -2.57 14.44 8.56
N LYS A 413 -2.64 15.08 9.74
CA LYS A 413 -3.32 14.52 10.92
C LYS A 413 -4.80 14.19 10.68
N LYS A 414 -5.48 14.85 9.73
CA LYS A 414 -6.86 14.55 9.38
C LYS A 414 -7.00 13.24 8.60
N HIS A 415 -5.99 12.88 7.81
CA HIS A 415 -6.06 11.85 6.77
C HIS A 415 -5.10 10.66 6.99
N CYS A 416 -4.15 10.77 7.91
CA CYS A 416 -3.09 9.78 8.15
C CYS A 416 -3.56 8.36 8.53
N TYR A 417 -4.86 8.17 8.79
CA TYR A 417 -5.49 6.87 9.09
C TYR A 417 -6.57 6.45 8.09
N ASP A 418 -6.81 7.21 7.01
CA ASP A 418 -7.96 7.00 6.11
C ASP A 418 -7.97 5.61 5.46
N LEU A 419 -6.77 5.04 5.23
CA LEU A 419 -6.58 3.70 4.65
C LEU A 419 -6.51 2.58 5.69
N GLY A 420 -6.72 2.89 6.98
CA GLY A 420 -6.76 1.89 8.07
C GLY A 420 -5.43 1.65 8.78
N TYR A 421 -4.36 2.35 8.40
CA TYR A 421 -3.05 2.30 9.05
C TYR A 421 -2.45 3.69 9.20
N TYR A 422 -1.53 3.86 10.14
CA TYR A 422 -0.82 5.12 10.36
C TYR A 422 0.19 5.37 9.25
N GLN A 423 0.04 6.48 8.56
CA GLN A 423 1.01 7.01 7.60
C GLN A 423 1.86 8.04 8.34
N ALA A 424 3.18 7.92 8.31
CA ALA A 424 4.11 8.80 9.02
C ALA A 424 4.43 10.05 8.19
N LEU A 425 4.74 11.18 8.85
CA LEU A 425 5.14 12.42 8.17
C LEU A 425 6.52 12.89 8.61
N TYR A 426 7.40 13.08 7.64
CA TYR A 426 8.73 13.64 7.86
C TYR A 426 8.75 15.13 7.54
N GLY A 427 9.34 15.92 8.44
CA GLY A 427 9.61 17.34 8.18
C GLY A 427 10.84 17.48 7.28
N VAL A 428 10.77 18.33 6.25
CA VAL A 428 11.90 18.53 5.32
C VAL A 428 12.72 19.76 5.73
N LEU A 429 14.02 19.54 5.93
CA LEU A 429 14.96 20.59 6.28
C LEU A 429 15.57 21.23 5.03
N GLN A 430 15.50 22.55 4.96
CA GLN A 430 16.13 23.40 3.96
C GLN A 430 17.20 24.30 4.61
N GLY A 431 17.74 25.25 3.87
CA GLY A 431 18.65 26.29 4.40
C GLY A 431 19.99 26.39 3.68
N GLY A 432 20.07 25.89 2.45
CA GLY A 432 21.23 26.02 1.57
C GLY A 432 22.55 25.62 2.24
N ARG A 433 23.55 26.50 2.12
CA ARG A 433 24.94 26.30 2.56
C ARG A 433 25.30 26.96 3.90
N TRP A 434 24.33 27.57 4.60
CA TRP A 434 24.61 28.40 5.77
C TRP A 434 24.29 27.66 7.07
N GLU A 435 25.26 27.59 7.98
CA GLU A 435 25.14 26.83 9.24
C GLU A 435 24.03 27.37 10.15
N ASP A 436 23.95 28.68 10.32
CA ASP A 436 22.97 29.36 11.17
C ASP A 436 21.54 29.05 10.71
N LEU A 437 21.30 29.08 9.39
CA LEU A 437 20.00 28.76 8.79
C LEU A 437 19.65 27.28 8.94
N ARG A 438 20.61 26.38 8.71
CA ARG A 438 20.43 24.92 8.87
C ARG A 438 20.10 24.55 10.32
N ARG A 439 20.89 25.04 11.29
CA ARG A 439 20.64 24.80 12.72
C ARG A 439 19.33 25.41 13.19
N SER A 440 19.01 26.64 12.76
CA SER A 440 17.75 27.31 13.10
C SER A 440 16.54 26.50 12.62
N THR A 441 16.59 26.02 11.37
CA THR A 441 15.53 25.20 10.76
C THR A 441 15.39 23.87 11.51
N ALA A 442 16.50 23.18 11.77
CA ALA A 442 16.50 21.92 12.53
C ALA A 442 15.88 22.10 13.92
N LYS A 443 16.29 23.11 14.69
CA LYS A 443 15.73 23.42 16.03
C LYS A 443 14.23 23.70 16.00
N LYS A 444 13.75 24.38 14.97
CA LYS A 444 12.32 24.73 14.83
C LYS A 444 11.49 23.50 14.48
N LEU A 445 11.91 22.73 13.47
CA LEU A 445 11.20 21.51 13.04
C LEU A 445 11.28 20.41 14.10
N ALA A 446 12.38 20.32 14.86
CA ALA A 446 12.54 19.38 15.97
C ALA A 446 11.47 19.51 17.05
N LYS A 447 10.93 20.72 17.25
CA LYS A 447 9.84 21.02 18.21
C LYS A 447 8.45 20.67 17.67
N MET A 448 8.35 20.35 16.38
CA MET A 448 7.09 19.95 15.75
C MET A 448 6.90 18.44 15.83
N ASP A 449 5.64 18.01 15.72
CA ASP A 449 5.21 16.62 15.91
C ASP A 449 5.39 15.77 14.64
N PHE A 450 6.59 15.80 14.04
CA PHE A 450 6.96 14.97 12.89
C PHE A 450 7.48 13.60 13.34
N ASP A 451 7.24 12.55 12.56
CA ASP A 451 7.71 11.19 12.87
C ASP A 451 9.19 11.00 12.54
N GLY A 452 9.72 11.80 11.62
CA GLY A 452 11.11 11.79 11.17
C GLY A 452 11.47 13.06 10.39
N PHE A 453 12.62 13.06 9.74
CA PHE A 453 13.14 14.26 9.07
C PHE A 453 13.82 13.96 7.74
N GLY A 454 13.42 14.68 6.69
CA GLY A 454 14.12 14.73 5.40
C GLY A 454 15.24 15.77 5.44
N LEU A 455 16.46 15.38 5.11
CA LEU A 455 17.63 16.24 4.99
C LEU A 455 17.71 16.71 3.53
N GLY A 456 17.05 17.83 3.23
CA GLY A 456 16.89 18.38 1.88
C GLY A 456 17.77 19.59 1.57
N GLY A 457 17.55 20.17 0.40
CA GLY A 457 18.22 21.37 -0.10
C GLY A 457 19.46 21.09 -0.95
N ALA A 458 20.06 22.16 -1.46
CA ALA A 458 21.17 22.04 -2.37
C ALA A 458 22.50 21.89 -1.61
N PHE A 459 23.12 20.72 -1.74
CA PHE A 459 24.41 20.40 -1.11
C PHE A 459 25.56 20.62 -2.09
N LEU A 460 26.64 21.22 -1.61
CA LEU A 460 27.95 21.08 -2.25
C LEU A 460 28.63 19.86 -1.64
N LYS A 461 29.27 19.05 -2.49
CA LYS A 461 29.88 17.79 -2.07
C LYS A 461 30.92 17.96 -0.95
N GLU A 462 31.70 19.03 -1.04
CA GLU A 462 32.75 19.39 -0.07
C GLU A 462 32.19 19.67 1.33
N ASN A 463 30.95 20.19 1.42
CA ASN A 463 30.34 20.62 2.68
C ASN A 463 29.25 19.66 3.16
N LEU A 464 29.05 18.52 2.49
CA LEU A 464 27.96 17.59 2.79
C LEU A 464 28.04 17.11 4.24
N GLY A 465 29.22 16.68 4.70
CA GLY A 465 29.42 16.20 6.07
C GLY A 465 29.07 17.25 7.12
N ASP A 466 29.57 18.48 6.95
CA ASP A 466 29.32 19.59 7.88
C ASP A 466 27.83 19.95 7.93
N ILE A 467 27.16 20.08 6.79
CA ILE A 467 25.72 20.42 6.73
C ILE A 467 24.88 19.35 7.42
N LEU A 468 25.19 18.06 7.17
CA LEU A 468 24.48 16.97 7.82
C LEU A 468 24.72 16.97 9.33
N ARG A 469 25.97 17.17 9.77
CA ARG A 469 26.31 17.30 11.19
C ARG A 469 25.52 18.43 11.86
N TRP A 470 25.51 19.64 11.28
CA TRP A 470 24.78 20.78 11.82
C TRP A 470 23.28 20.50 12.02
N CYS A 471 22.65 19.81 11.07
CA CYS A 471 21.25 19.40 11.19
C CYS A 471 21.07 18.31 12.26
N CYS A 472 21.87 17.25 12.18
CA CYS A 472 21.71 16.04 12.99
C CYS A 472 22.07 16.21 14.47
N GLU A 473 22.89 17.21 14.82
CA GLU A 473 23.15 17.64 16.20
C GLU A 473 21.91 18.26 16.87
N GLU A 474 21.06 18.91 16.10
CA GLU A 474 19.89 19.65 16.60
C GLU A 474 18.60 18.82 16.54
N LEU A 475 18.57 17.77 15.71
CA LEU A 475 17.42 16.91 15.52
C LEU A 475 17.27 15.88 16.66
N PRO A 476 16.02 15.54 17.06
CA PRO A 476 15.77 14.51 18.07
C PRO A 476 16.45 13.19 17.71
N GLU A 477 17.06 12.55 18.71
CA GLU A 477 17.80 11.31 18.47
C GLU A 477 16.87 10.16 18.06
N MET A 478 15.72 10.03 18.72
CA MET A 478 14.78 8.91 18.52
C MET A 478 13.90 9.05 17.26
N LYS A 479 14.31 9.88 16.30
CA LYS A 479 13.59 10.09 15.04
C LYS A 479 14.50 9.81 13.85
N PRO A 480 14.04 9.04 12.86
CA PRO A 480 14.82 8.66 11.69
C PRO A 480 15.02 9.84 10.75
N ARG A 481 16.13 9.79 10.00
CA ARG A 481 16.61 10.87 9.14
C ARG A 481 16.87 10.35 7.72
N HIS A 482 16.32 11.03 6.73
CA HIS A 482 16.36 10.61 5.33
C HIS A 482 17.14 11.61 4.48
N LEU A 483 18.26 11.20 3.88
CA LEU A 483 19.04 12.04 2.99
C LEU A 483 18.44 12.01 1.57
N LEU A 484 17.88 13.14 1.15
CA LEU A 484 17.11 13.26 -0.09
C LEU A 484 18.02 13.35 -1.33
N GLY A 485 17.83 12.43 -2.27
CA GLY A 485 18.30 12.57 -3.66
C GLY A 485 19.78 12.31 -3.94
N LEU A 486 20.53 11.72 -2.99
CA LEU A 486 21.96 11.41 -3.14
C LEU A 486 22.23 9.90 -3.08
N SER A 487 23.14 9.41 -3.94
CA SER A 487 23.47 7.97 -3.99
C SER A 487 24.88 7.62 -4.43
N HIS A 488 25.79 8.59 -4.60
CA HIS A 488 27.17 8.18 -4.81
C HIS A 488 27.68 7.48 -3.54
N PRO A 489 28.53 6.45 -3.67
CA PRO A 489 28.94 5.67 -2.50
C PRO A 489 29.58 6.49 -1.39
N ASP A 490 30.37 7.50 -1.73
CA ASP A 490 30.94 8.45 -0.78
C ASP A 490 29.89 9.34 -0.12
N ASP A 491 28.90 9.84 -0.87
CA ASP A 491 27.80 10.63 -0.31
C ASP A 491 27.01 9.81 0.74
N ILE A 492 26.75 8.53 0.45
CA ILE A 492 26.08 7.61 1.38
C ILE A 492 26.92 7.41 2.64
N LEU A 493 28.21 7.11 2.49
CA LEU A 493 29.09 6.85 3.65
C LEU A 493 29.29 8.11 4.51
N ILE A 494 29.44 9.29 3.90
CA ILE A 494 29.48 10.58 4.60
C ILE A 494 28.14 10.83 5.31
N GLY A 495 27.02 10.52 4.65
CA GLY A 495 25.70 10.66 5.25
C GLY A 495 25.50 9.78 6.47
N ILE A 496 25.88 8.51 6.39
CA ILE A 496 25.82 7.56 7.50
C ILE A 496 26.65 8.07 8.68
N GLU A 497 27.90 8.48 8.43
CA GLU A 497 28.81 9.01 9.44
C GLU A 497 28.21 10.21 10.20
N ASN A 498 27.50 11.08 9.48
CA ASN A 498 26.90 12.31 9.98
C ASN A 498 25.41 12.14 10.35
N GLY A 499 24.94 10.91 10.53
CA GLY A 499 23.67 10.60 11.17
C GLY A 499 22.44 10.50 10.27
N ALA A 500 22.61 10.30 8.96
CA ALA A 500 21.51 9.91 8.06
C ALA A 500 21.24 8.40 8.15
N ASP A 501 19.96 8.02 8.21
CA ASP A 501 19.51 6.63 8.36
C ASP A 501 19.06 6.01 7.03
N THR A 502 18.60 6.82 6.09
CA THR A 502 18.04 6.32 4.83
C THR A 502 18.38 7.24 3.66
N PHE A 503 18.38 6.69 2.45
CA PHE A 503 18.85 7.36 1.22
C PHE A 503 17.98 7.00 0.04
N ASP A 504 17.84 7.88 -0.94
CA ASP A 504 17.15 7.59 -2.19
C ASP A 504 17.86 8.27 -3.38
N CYS A 505 17.82 7.64 -4.55
CA CYS A 505 18.18 8.31 -5.80
C CYS A 505 17.77 7.50 -7.03
N VAL A 506 17.47 8.20 -8.12
CA VAL A 506 17.26 7.59 -9.44
C VAL A 506 18.55 7.17 -10.15
N ALA A 507 19.72 7.63 -9.68
CA ALA A 507 20.99 7.45 -10.38
C ALA A 507 21.35 5.98 -10.65
N PRO A 508 21.21 5.02 -9.71
CA PRO A 508 21.64 3.64 -9.96
C PRO A 508 20.97 3.02 -11.20
N THR A 509 19.65 3.17 -11.34
CA THR A 509 18.91 2.66 -12.51
C THR A 509 19.13 3.53 -13.74
N ARG A 510 19.16 4.86 -13.59
CA ARG A 510 19.37 5.80 -14.71
C ARG A 510 20.73 5.58 -15.38
N GLU A 511 21.79 5.52 -14.58
CA GLU A 511 23.16 5.38 -15.05
C GLU A 511 23.41 3.99 -15.66
N ALA A 512 22.82 2.93 -15.08
CA ALA A 512 22.86 1.58 -15.64
C ALA A 512 22.38 1.53 -17.09
N ARG A 513 21.24 2.17 -17.38
CA ARG A 513 20.67 2.23 -18.73
C ARG A 513 21.54 2.98 -19.74
N HIS A 514 22.39 3.88 -19.26
CA HIS A 514 23.36 4.59 -20.07
C HIS A 514 24.74 3.90 -20.16
N GLY A 515 24.88 2.68 -19.65
CA GLY A 515 26.12 1.90 -19.77
C GLY A 515 27.04 1.98 -18.56
N LYS A 516 26.75 2.83 -17.57
CA LYS A 516 27.61 3.02 -16.40
C LYS A 516 27.23 2.01 -15.31
N ILE A 517 28.10 1.04 -15.11
CA ILE A 517 27.92 -0.06 -14.16
C ILE A 517 28.82 0.14 -12.95
N TYR A 518 28.24 -0.04 -11.76
CA TYR A 518 28.92 0.10 -10.49
C TYR A 518 29.63 -1.21 -10.13
N THR A 519 30.88 -1.14 -9.69
CA THR A 519 31.65 -2.32 -9.24
C THR A 519 32.44 -1.95 -7.98
N ARG A 520 32.89 -2.94 -7.20
CA ARG A 520 33.72 -2.70 -6.00
C ARG A 520 34.95 -1.82 -6.27
N TYR A 521 35.49 -1.90 -7.49
CA TYR A 521 36.72 -1.21 -7.89
C TYR A 521 36.48 -0.01 -8.82
N GLY A 522 35.33 0.62 -8.67
CA GLY A 522 34.92 1.81 -9.41
C GLY A 522 33.92 1.51 -10.53
N ASN A 523 33.58 2.57 -11.28
CA ASN A 523 32.58 2.47 -12.35
C ASN A 523 33.20 2.04 -13.67
N ILE A 524 32.53 1.15 -14.39
CA ILE A 524 32.85 0.81 -15.77
C ILE A 524 31.79 1.37 -16.71
N ASN A 525 32.20 1.77 -17.92
CA ASN A 525 31.26 2.07 -19.00
C ASN A 525 31.24 0.91 -19.99
N LEU A 526 30.18 0.10 -19.95
CA LEU A 526 30.02 -1.08 -20.82
C LEU A 526 29.99 -0.74 -22.30
N ALA A 527 29.70 0.51 -22.69
CA ALA A 527 29.75 0.91 -24.09
C ALA A 527 31.16 0.81 -24.71
N ASN A 528 32.22 0.84 -23.87
CA ASN A 528 33.60 0.80 -24.31
C ASN A 528 33.94 -0.47 -25.10
N ALA A 529 34.74 -0.33 -26.17
CA ALA A 529 35.10 -1.44 -27.06
C ALA A 529 35.87 -2.57 -26.36
N LYS A 530 36.66 -2.26 -25.32
CA LYS A 530 37.44 -3.24 -24.55
C LYS A 530 36.62 -4.35 -23.91
N PHE A 531 35.30 -4.16 -23.76
CA PHE A 531 34.41 -5.16 -23.16
C PHE A 531 33.72 -6.07 -24.19
N LYS A 532 33.92 -5.89 -25.51
CA LYS A 532 33.19 -6.62 -26.57
C LYS A 532 33.13 -8.14 -26.35
N ASP A 533 34.27 -8.75 -26.05
CA ASP A 533 34.41 -10.19 -25.89
C ASP A 533 34.88 -10.55 -24.46
N SER A 534 34.60 -9.67 -23.48
CA SER A 534 35.02 -9.88 -22.10
C SER A 534 34.21 -11.01 -21.45
N PRO A 535 34.86 -12.10 -20.98
CA PRO A 535 34.20 -13.20 -20.30
C PRO A 535 33.95 -12.92 -18.81
N GLU A 536 34.42 -11.77 -18.31
CA GLU A 536 34.32 -11.40 -16.91
C GLU A 536 32.88 -11.04 -16.53
N LYS A 537 32.48 -11.36 -15.30
CA LYS A 537 31.26 -10.84 -14.70
C LYS A 537 31.32 -9.32 -14.53
N LEU A 538 30.18 -8.67 -14.29
CA LEU A 538 30.15 -7.22 -13.99
C LEU A 538 31.04 -6.88 -12.79
N ASP A 539 30.81 -7.58 -11.67
CA ASP A 539 31.59 -7.50 -10.44
C ASP A 539 31.73 -8.90 -9.83
N PRO A 540 32.95 -9.44 -9.68
CA PRO A 540 33.18 -10.79 -9.16
C PRO A 540 32.58 -11.04 -7.77
N GLY A 541 32.53 -10.02 -6.91
CA GLY A 541 31.97 -10.13 -5.56
C GLY A 541 30.47 -9.87 -5.49
N CYS A 542 29.79 -9.70 -6.64
CA CYS A 542 28.37 -9.37 -6.69
C CYS A 542 27.46 -10.58 -6.52
N ASP A 543 26.50 -10.46 -5.61
CA ASP A 543 25.49 -11.47 -5.27
C ASP A 543 24.14 -11.22 -5.95
N CYS A 544 24.06 -10.24 -6.86
CA CYS A 544 22.84 -9.95 -7.62
C CYS A 544 22.45 -11.13 -8.52
N PRO A 545 21.16 -11.30 -8.87
CA PRO A 545 20.69 -12.35 -9.76
C PRO A 545 21.46 -12.41 -11.09
N VAL A 546 21.83 -11.25 -11.62
CA VAL A 546 22.58 -11.12 -12.89
C VAL A 546 23.99 -11.71 -12.80
N CYS A 547 24.75 -11.37 -11.76
CA CYS A 547 26.10 -11.90 -11.55
C CYS A 547 26.09 -13.38 -11.13
N LYS A 548 25.06 -13.82 -10.39
CA LYS A 548 24.84 -15.23 -10.04
C LYS A 548 24.51 -16.08 -11.27
N ALA A 549 23.69 -15.57 -12.18
CA ALA A 549 23.37 -16.21 -13.45
C ALA A 549 24.58 -16.27 -14.42
N GLY A 550 25.67 -15.56 -14.13
CA GLY A 550 26.92 -15.64 -14.89
C GLY A 550 26.96 -14.74 -16.12
N TRP A 551 26.09 -13.73 -16.22
CA TRP A 551 26.15 -12.75 -17.30
C TRP A 551 27.50 -12.04 -17.35
N THR A 552 28.09 -12.01 -18.54
CA THR A 552 29.40 -11.39 -18.76
C THR A 552 29.28 -9.95 -19.24
N ARG A 553 30.35 -9.17 -19.06
CA ARG A 553 30.49 -7.80 -19.58
C ARG A 553 30.30 -7.76 -21.09
N GLY A 554 30.82 -8.75 -21.82
CA GLY A 554 30.66 -8.87 -23.28
C GLY A 554 29.21 -9.12 -23.70
N GLN A 555 28.51 -10.04 -23.03
CA GLN A 555 27.10 -10.32 -23.32
C GLN A 555 26.22 -9.10 -23.06
N LEU A 556 26.37 -8.44 -21.91
CA LEU A 556 25.60 -7.24 -21.59
C LEU A 556 25.91 -6.09 -22.52
N ARG A 557 27.17 -5.92 -22.92
CA ARG A 557 27.55 -4.93 -23.93
C ARG A 557 26.89 -5.22 -25.28
N ALA A 558 26.84 -6.48 -25.71
CA ALA A 558 26.18 -6.87 -26.95
C ALA A 558 24.69 -6.52 -26.93
N LEU A 559 24.00 -6.76 -25.80
CA LEU A 559 22.62 -6.35 -25.59
C LEU A 559 22.46 -4.81 -25.62
N LEU A 560 23.33 -4.06 -24.93
CA LEU A 560 23.33 -2.58 -24.94
C LEU A 560 23.49 -1.99 -26.35
N LYS A 561 24.36 -2.60 -27.17
CA LYS A 561 24.66 -2.16 -28.53
C LYS A 561 23.70 -2.73 -29.58
N SER A 562 22.78 -3.61 -29.19
CA SER A 562 21.82 -4.20 -30.11
C SER A 562 20.88 -3.14 -30.70
N GLY A 563 20.57 -3.28 -31.99
CA GLY A 563 19.50 -2.52 -32.64
C GLY A 563 18.10 -3.05 -32.34
N GLU A 564 17.98 -4.25 -31.77
CA GLU A 564 16.71 -4.88 -31.43
C GLU A 564 16.18 -4.34 -30.09
N PRO A 565 14.97 -3.75 -30.06
CA PRO A 565 14.42 -3.15 -28.84
C PRO A 565 14.31 -4.11 -27.65
N GLU A 566 13.94 -5.37 -27.90
CA GLU A 566 13.78 -6.40 -26.87
C GLU A 566 15.11 -6.72 -26.18
N LYS A 567 16.19 -6.89 -26.94
CA LYS A 567 17.55 -7.11 -26.39
C LYS A 567 18.03 -5.92 -25.58
N LYS A 568 17.72 -4.71 -26.04
CA LYS A 568 18.08 -3.48 -25.32
C LYS A 568 17.26 -3.33 -24.03
N HIS A 569 15.99 -3.71 -24.04
CA HIS A 569 15.17 -3.77 -22.83
C HIS A 569 15.71 -4.78 -21.82
N LEU A 570 16.10 -5.97 -22.28
CA LEU A 570 16.75 -6.98 -21.43
C LEU A 570 18.06 -6.43 -20.81
N TYR A 571 18.85 -5.67 -21.57
CA TYR A 571 20.00 -4.96 -21.00
C TYR A 571 19.58 -3.99 -19.89
N PHE A 572 18.56 -3.16 -20.11
CA PHE A 572 18.11 -2.17 -19.13
C PHE A 572 17.67 -2.81 -17.82
N ASP A 573 16.96 -3.92 -17.91
CA ASP A 573 16.57 -4.73 -16.74
C ASP A 573 17.82 -5.25 -16.00
N LEU A 574 18.64 -6.07 -16.65
CA LEU A 574 19.81 -6.70 -16.03
C LEU A 574 20.81 -5.67 -15.45
N ALA A 575 21.08 -4.59 -16.17
CA ALA A 575 21.98 -3.54 -15.70
C ALA A 575 21.40 -2.79 -14.49
N SER A 576 20.09 -2.53 -14.49
CA SER A 576 19.42 -1.84 -13.38
C SER A 576 19.38 -2.70 -12.13
N GLN A 577 19.09 -4.00 -12.26
CA GLN A 577 19.15 -4.95 -11.14
C GLN A 577 20.54 -4.96 -10.48
N HIS A 578 21.61 -4.99 -11.28
CA HIS A 578 22.98 -4.99 -10.78
C HIS A 578 23.32 -3.70 -10.02
N ASN A 579 23.09 -2.53 -10.62
CA ASN A 579 23.43 -1.26 -9.98
C ASN A 579 22.58 -1.00 -8.72
N LEU A 580 21.31 -1.40 -8.71
CA LEU A 580 20.47 -1.32 -7.52
C LEU A 580 21.02 -2.21 -6.41
N ARG A 581 21.32 -3.49 -6.70
CA ARG A 581 21.89 -4.39 -5.71
C ARG A 581 23.22 -3.88 -5.15
N PHE A 582 24.07 -3.30 -6.00
CA PHE A 582 25.34 -2.71 -5.56
C PHE A 582 25.15 -1.65 -4.47
N ILE A 583 24.22 -0.72 -4.66
CA ILE A 583 23.96 0.36 -3.68
C ILE A 583 23.22 -0.17 -2.44
N ILE A 584 22.28 -1.12 -2.60
CA ILE A 584 21.63 -1.76 -1.45
C ILE A 584 22.68 -2.45 -0.58
N ARG A 585 23.59 -3.22 -1.20
CA ARG A 585 24.65 -3.94 -0.50
C ARG A 585 25.64 -2.99 0.18
N LEU A 586 25.95 -1.84 -0.41
CA LEU A 586 26.73 -0.80 0.27
C LEU A 586 26.10 -0.40 1.61
N THR A 587 24.78 -0.19 1.65
CA THR A 587 24.10 0.13 2.91
C THR A 587 24.03 -1.05 3.89
N GLU A 588 23.89 -2.29 3.39
CA GLU A 588 23.94 -3.51 4.22
C GLU A 588 25.33 -3.72 4.86
N GLU A 589 26.39 -3.57 4.08
CA GLU A 589 27.79 -3.68 4.53
C GLU A 589 28.11 -2.56 5.55
N ALA A 590 27.72 -1.33 5.26
CA ALA A 590 27.87 -0.20 6.18
C ALA A 590 27.13 -0.44 7.51
N ARG A 591 25.91 -0.98 7.46
CA ARG A 591 25.14 -1.37 8.64
C ARG A 591 25.87 -2.45 9.45
N ALA A 592 26.40 -3.48 8.78
CA ALA A 592 27.15 -4.54 9.45
C ALA A 592 28.39 -3.97 10.15
N ALA A 593 29.13 -3.07 9.50
CA ALA A 593 30.29 -2.42 10.07
C ALA A 593 29.94 -1.53 11.28
N LEU A 594 28.81 -0.79 11.24
CA LEU A 594 28.32 -0.04 12.40
C LEU A 594 28.03 -0.95 13.60
N ILE A 595 27.36 -2.08 13.38
CA ILE A 595 27.05 -3.04 14.45
C ILE A 595 28.33 -3.63 15.06
N GLN A 596 29.34 -3.90 14.23
CA GLN A 596 30.62 -4.45 14.64
C GLN A 596 31.57 -3.39 15.25
N GLY A 597 31.26 -2.10 15.11
CA GLY A 597 32.14 -1.01 15.54
C GLY A 597 33.33 -0.76 14.62
N THR A 598 33.28 -1.22 13.36
CA THR A 598 34.37 -1.16 12.37
C THR A 598 34.05 -0.28 11.16
N PHE A 599 33.14 0.68 11.33
CA PHE A 599 32.64 1.50 10.22
C PHE A 599 33.74 2.35 9.57
N GLN A 600 34.69 2.88 10.34
CA GLN A 600 35.75 3.70 9.77
C GLN A 600 36.71 2.89 8.91
N GLU A 601 37.16 1.71 9.39
CA GLU A 601 37.99 0.82 8.57
C GLU A 601 37.25 0.38 7.30
N TYR A 602 35.95 0.08 7.42
CA TYR A 602 35.13 -0.26 6.26
C TYR A 602 35.05 0.89 5.24
N LYS A 603 34.76 2.11 5.70
CA LYS A 603 34.64 3.31 4.86
C LYS A 603 35.95 3.60 4.14
N GLU A 604 37.07 3.62 4.87
CA GLU A 604 38.40 3.87 4.30
C GLU A 604 38.76 2.82 3.24
N GLN A 605 38.56 1.54 3.55
CA GLN A 605 38.84 0.45 2.62
C GLN A 605 37.92 0.50 1.39
N PHE A 606 36.62 0.76 1.56
CA PHE A 606 35.69 0.90 0.44
C PHE A 606 36.11 2.04 -0.49
N LEU A 607 36.41 3.23 0.05
CA LEU A 607 36.79 4.39 -0.74
C LEU A 607 38.12 4.16 -1.47
N LYS A 608 39.07 3.49 -0.81
CA LYS A 608 40.34 3.09 -1.44
C LYS A 608 40.10 2.13 -2.61
N ASP A 609 39.28 1.09 -2.44
CA ASP A 609 38.97 0.14 -3.51
C ASP A 609 38.27 0.83 -4.68
N TYR A 610 37.27 1.66 -4.38
CA TYR A 610 36.35 2.22 -5.36
C TYR A 610 36.95 3.40 -6.14
N TYR A 611 37.77 4.24 -5.49
CA TYR A 611 38.37 5.43 -6.09
C TYR A 611 39.89 5.32 -6.34
N GLY A 612 40.60 4.41 -5.67
CA GLY A 612 42.06 4.30 -5.74
C GLY A 612 42.62 3.81 -7.07
N ASN A 613 41.80 3.13 -7.89
CA ASN A 613 42.21 2.65 -9.21
C ASN A 613 42.04 3.68 -10.35
N LYS A 614 41.72 4.95 -10.03
CA LYS A 614 41.79 6.05 -11.00
C LYS A 614 43.25 6.41 -11.27
N LYS A 615 43.95 5.58 -12.05
CA LYS A 615 45.19 5.95 -12.74
C LYS A 615 44.93 6.09 -14.23
#